data_AF-W8C7R5-F1
#
_entry.id   AF-W8C7R5-F1
#
_cell.length_a   1.000
_cell.length_b   1.000
_cell.length_c   1.000
_cell.angle_alpha   90.00
_cell.angle_beta   90.00
_cell.angle_gamma   90.00
#
_symmetry.space_group_name_H-M   'P 1'
#
loop_
_entity.id
_entity.type
_entity.pdbx_description
1 polymer ?
#
loop_
_entity_poly.entity_id
_entity_poly.type
_entity_poly.pdbx_seq_one_letter_code
_entity_poly.pdbx_strand_id
1 'polypeptide(L)'
;MPDPIPTPAIYAHACTDTDAKFGQKSELGRLQRIKGPIYKVLGRGFYQDGCFISGHHFECLVNMEQTLIERKHEIHYVHENMDFLLQLVENVKAAEQIYQLDKKNGVYVCRRLLYQTIGIAEKQKYQWLTEQLYSIIAKYMLEPTTDNLLAKEQSTRFVFKYAKHLMQKGKPNDLQRATSILPIAIEAACGEGWKPDTIPETEMFRTLHAALSSLMANIYMCKAKEPGITRKYALKRTQKAIKAIAKGI
;
A
#
# COMPACT_ATOMS: atom_id res chain seq x y z
N MET A 1 -1.98 -52.41 -55.62
CA MET A 1 -1.22 -52.15 -54.37
C MET A 1 -1.47 -50.71 -53.98
N PRO A 2 -1.76 -50.44 -52.71
CA PRO A 2 -2.71 -49.39 -52.32
C PRO A 2 -2.06 -48.02 -52.15
N ASP A 3 -2.92 -47.04 -52.30
CA ASP A 3 -2.72 -45.61 -52.44
C ASP A 3 -1.94 -44.92 -51.29
N PRO A 4 -1.28 -43.77 -51.57
CA PRO A 4 -0.71 -42.91 -50.54
C PRO A 4 -1.81 -42.46 -49.57
N ILE A 5 -1.59 -42.68 -48.28
CA ILE A 5 -2.47 -42.23 -47.21
C ILE A 5 -2.60 -40.70 -47.28
N PRO A 6 -3.82 -40.14 -47.15
CA PRO A 6 -4.13 -38.80 -47.64
C PRO A 6 -3.71 -37.71 -46.66
N THR A 7 -3.24 -36.59 -47.20
CA THR A 7 -3.27 -35.29 -46.53
C THR A 7 -4.73 -34.82 -46.41
N PRO A 8 -5.23 -34.41 -45.24
CA PRO A 8 -6.32 -33.46 -45.16
C PRO A 8 -5.71 -32.08 -44.89
N ALA A 9 -5.56 -31.31 -45.98
CA ALA A 9 -5.73 -29.87 -45.89
C ALA A 9 -7.22 -29.56 -45.64
N ILE A 10 -7.49 -28.33 -45.17
CA ILE A 10 -8.80 -27.72 -44.83
C ILE A 10 -9.16 -27.96 -43.35
N TYR A 11 -8.97 -27.01 -42.44
CA TYR A 11 -9.29 -25.59 -42.57
C TYR A 11 -8.09 -24.66 -42.37
N ALA A 12 -7.89 -23.81 -43.36
CA ALA A 12 -7.24 -22.53 -43.18
C ALA A 12 -8.14 -21.64 -42.31
N HIS A 13 -7.57 -21.10 -41.24
CA HIS A 13 -7.72 -19.68 -40.96
C HIS A 13 -6.36 -19.15 -40.52
N ALA A 14 -5.86 -18.21 -41.32
CA ALA A 14 -4.71 -17.40 -40.99
C ALA A 14 -4.96 -16.63 -39.70
N CYS A 15 -4.01 -16.64 -38.78
CA CYS A 15 -3.68 -15.49 -37.97
C CYS A 15 -2.20 -15.57 -37.62
N THR A 16 -1.46 -14.88 -38.48
CA THR A 16 -0.11 -14.36 -38.35
C THR A 16 0.30 -14.00 -36.93
N ASP A 17 1.61 -14.16 -36.70
CA ASP A 17 2.41 -13.56 -35.64
C ASP A 17 1.78 -12.30 -35.05
N THR A 18 1.44 -12.37 -33.77
CA THR A 18 1.31 -11.17 -32.96
C THR A 18 2.23 -11.34 -31.77
N ASP A 19 3.37 -10.67 -31.88
CA ASP A 19 4.00 -9.99 -30.76
C ASP A 19 2.94 -9.68 -29.72
N ALA A 20 3.03 -10.31 -28.54
CA ALA A 20 2.29 -9.94 -27.36
C ALA A 20 2.82 -8.58 -26.87
N LYS A 21 2.55 -7.53 -27.67
CA LYS A 21 2.52 -6.15 -27.22
C LYS A 21 1.41 -6.11 -26.18
N PHE A 22 1.81 -6.03 -24.92
CA PHE A 22 1.02 -5.42 -23.84
C PHE A 22 0.66 -4.00 -24.29
N GLY A 23 -0.39 -3.93 -25.08
CA GLY A 23 -0.92 -2.76 -25.73
C GLY A 23 -2.43 -2.85 -25.71
N GLN A 24 -3.01 -3.26 -24.57
CA GLN A 24 -4.31 -2.73 -24.21
C GLN A 24 -4.11 -1.22 -24.06
N LYS A 25 -4.41 -0.48 -25.14
CA LYS A 25 -4.97 0.87 -25.01
C LYS A 25 -6.18 0.71 -24.11
N SER A 26 -5.94 0.80 -22.81
CA SER A 26 -6.95 0.53 -21.81
C SER A 26 -8.08 1.54 -21.97
N GLU A 27 -9.21 1.21 -21.37
CA GLU A 27 -10.35 2.08 -21.08
C GLU A 27 -10.00 3.56 -20.78
N LEU A 28 -8.76 3.88 -20.37
CA LEU A 28 -8.13 5.22 -20.33
C LEU A 28 -8.48 6.11 -21.54
N GLY A 29 -8.39 5.60 -22.77
CA GLY A 29 -8.70 6.38 -23.98
C GLY A 29 -10.18 6.70 -24.16
N ARG A 30 -11.06 5.95 -23.48
CA ARG A 30 -12.52 6.19 -23.44
C ARG A 30 -12.89 7.12 -22.28
N LEU A 31 -12.24 7.00 -21.12
CA LEU A 31 -12.44 7.90 -19.97
C LEU A 31 -12.03 9.35 -20.29
N GLN A 32 -10.99 9.56 -21.11
CA GLN A 32 -10.62 10.88 -21.65
C GLN A 32 -11.74 11.54 -22.49
N ARG A 33 -12.73 10.77 -23.00
CA ARG A 33 -13.80 11.28 -23.88
C ARG A 33 -15.08 11.66 -23.14
N ILE A 34 -15.23 11.33 -21.86
CA ILE A 34 -16.42 11.68 -21.08
C ILE A 34 -16.19 13.04 -20.42
N LYS A 35 -16.60 14.12 -21.11
CA LYS A 35 -16.57 15.50 -20.62
C LYS A 35 -17.52 15.69 -19.42
N GLY A 36 -17.06 15.33 -18.22
CA GLY A 36 -17.69 15.66 -16.93
C GLY A 36 -16.63 15.88 -15.85
N PRO A 37 -17.00 16.27 -14.61
CA PRO A 37 -16.06 16.38 -13.51
C PRO A 37 -15.34 15.05 -13.31
N ILE A 38 -14.00 15.04 -13.36
CA ILE A 38 -13.19 13.82 -13.41
C ILE A 38 -13.55 12.84 -12.29
N TYR A 39 -13.79 13.33 -11.08
CA TYR A 39 -14.21 12.50 -9.94
C TYR A 39 -15.54 11.78 -10.15
N LYS A 40 -16.52 12.39 -10.81
CA LYS A 40 -17.79 11.71 -11.12
C LYS A 40 -17.61 10.61 -12.16
N VAL A 41 -16.68 10.79 -13.09
CA VAL A 41 -16.37 9.79 -14.11
C VAL A 41 -15.65 8.60 -13.47
N LEU A 42 -14.60 8.87 -12.69
CA LEU A 42 -13.83 7.83 -11.99
C LEU A 42 -14.68 7.09 -10.97
N GLY A 43 -15.52 7.80 -10.19
CA GLY A 43 -16.46 7.21 -9.23
C GLY A 43 -17.41 6.22 -9.90
N ARG A 44 -18.04 6.58 -11.03
CA ARG A 44 -18.87 5.64 -11.80
C ARG A 44 -18.07 4.44 -12.31
N GLY A 45 -16.84 4.67 -12.75
CA GLY A 45 -15.94 3.62 -13.20
C GLY A 45 -15.55 2.60 -12.11
N PHE A 46 -15.64 2.95 -10.82
CA PHE A 46 -15.48 1.95 -9.75
C PHE A 46 -16.66 0.99 -9.68
N TYR A 47 -17.88 1.52 -9.66
CA TYR A 47 -19.08 0.71 -9.52
C TYR A 47 -19.40 -0.13 -10.75
N GLN A 48 -19.11 0.38 -11.95
CA GLN A 48 -19.24 -0.37 -13.20
C GLN A 48 -18.34 -1.60 -13.23
N ASP A 49 -17.15 -1.49 -12.62
CA ASP A 49 -16.16 -2.56 -12.57
C ASP A 49 -16.30 -3.46 -11.32
N GLY A 50 -17.38 -3.32 -10.56
CA GLY A 50 -17.65 -4.10 -9.34
C GLY A 50 -16.72 -3.77 -8.16
N CYS A 51 -15.99 -2.67 -8.22
CA CYS A 51 -15.04 -2.23 -7.19
C CYS A 51 -15.72 -1.33 -6.14
N PHE A 52 -16.71 -1.87 -5.42
CA PHE A 52 -17.56 -1.12 -4.50
C PHE A 52 -16.79 -0.55 -3.30
N ILE A 53 -15.82 -1.30 -2.77
CA ILE A 53 -15.08 -0.90 -1.57
C ILE A 53 -14.18 0.30 -1.90
N SER A 54 -13.43 0.20 -2.98
CA SER A 54 -12.55 1.26 -3.45
C SER A 54 -13.36 2.48 -3.91
N GLY A 55 -14.51 2.27 -4.57
CA GLY A 55 -15.44 3.34 -4.94
C GLY A 55 -15.93 4.14 -3.74
N HIS A 56 -16.33 3.46 -2.66
CA HIS A 56 -16.75 4.12 -1.44
C HIS A 56 -15.63 4.97 -0.81
N HIS A 57 -14.42 4.41 -0.65
CA HIS A 57 -13.28 5.19 -0.12
C HIS A 57 -12.92 6.36 -1.03
N PHE A 58 -13.00 6.18 -2.34
CA PHE A 58 -12.75 7.23 -3.31
C PHE A 58 -13.72 8.41 -3.13
N GLU A 59 -15.01 8.15 -2.98
CA GLU A 59 -16.01 9.19 -2.67
C GLU A 59 -15.69 9.93 -1.37
N CYS A 60 -15.30 9.20 -0.32
CA CYS A 60 -14.88 9.83 0.94
C CYS A 60 -13.67 10.76 0.74
N LEU A 61 -12.67 10.34 -0.04
CA LEU A 61 -11.49 11.15 -0.33
C LEU A 61 -11.83 12.39 -1.17
N VAL A 62 -12.73 12.27 -2.14
CA VAL A 62 -13.22 13.39 -2.95
C VAL A 62 -13.96 14.42 -2.08
N ASN A 63 -14.86 13.96 -1.22
CA ASN A 63 -15.58 14.85 -0.30
C ASN A 63 -14.63 15.56 0.67
N MET A 64 -13.57 14.87 1.11
CA MET A 64 -12.55 15.45 1.96
C MET A 64 -11.75 16.54 1.22
N GLU A 65 -11.32 16.29 -0.01
CA GLU A 65 -10.63 17.30 -0.81
C GLU A 65 -11.52 18.54 -1.04
N GLN A 66 -12.79 18.33 -1.37
CA GLN A 66 -13.77 19.40 -1.55
C GLN A 66 -13.91 20.27 -0.29
N THR A 67 -13.94 19.64 0.88
CA THR A 67 -13.98 20.36 2.17
C THR A 67 -12.70 21.17 2.40
N LEU A 68 -11.54 20.67 1.99
CA LEU A 68 -10.26 21.38 2.12
C LEU A 68 -10.20 22.58 1.16
N ILE A 69 -10.72 22.44 -0.06
CA ILE A 69 -10.89 23.53 -1.03
C ILE A 69 -11.74 24.65 -0.45
N GLU A 70 -12.93 24.30 0.08
CA GLU A 70 -13.88 25.27 0.64
C GLU A 70 -13.31 26.03 1.84
N ARG A 71 -12.50 25.37 2.65
CA ARG A 71 -11.82 25.97 3.81
C ARG A 71 -10.60 26.82 3.43
N LYS A 72 -10.37 27.08 2.13
CA LYS A 72 -9.21 27.81 1.59
C LYS A 72 -7.88 27.36 2.18
N HIS A 73 -7.76 26.07 2.50
CA HIS A 73 -6.44 25.54 2.79
C HIS A 73 -5.67 25.57 1.48
N GLU A 74 -4.48 26.19 1.48
CA GLU A 74 -3.56 26.11 0.36
C GLU A 74 -3.09 24.66 0.19
N ILE A 75 -3.89 23.88 -0.53
CA ILE A 75 -3.56 22.52 -0.91
C ILE A 75 -3.34 22.48 -2.42
N HIS A 76 -2.39 21.67 -2.84
CA HIS A 76 -2.39 21.22 -4.22
C HIS A 76 -3.56 20.26 -4.40
N TYR A 77 -4.30 20.41 -5.49
CA TYR A 77 -5.44 19.54 -5.75
C TYR A 77 -5.01 18.30 -6.53
N VAL A 78 -5.54 17.16 -6.14
CA VAL A 78 -5.26 15.86 -6.75
C VAL A 78 -5.87 15.79 -8.14
N HIS A 79 -7.05 16.39 -8.35
CA HIS A 79 -7.70 16.44 -9.66
C HIS A 79 -6.92 17.23 -10.72
N GLU A 80 -5.98 18.09 -10.31
CA GLU A 80 -5.09 18.79 -11.24
C GLU A 80 -3.98 17.88 -11.79
N ASN A 81 -3.63 16.81 -11.07
CA ASN A 81 -2.64 15.83 -11.49
C ASN A 81 -3.32 14.54 -11.97
N MET A 82 -3.80 14.58 -13.21
CA MET A 82 -4.57 13.51 -13.83
C MET A 82 -3.83 12.18 -13.89
N ASP A 83 -2.54 12.19 -14.25
CA ASP A 83 -1.75 10.97 -14.39
C ASP A 83 -1.61 10.25 -13.04
N PHE A 84 -1.32 11.01 -11.98
CA PHE A 84 -1.27 10.49 -10.61
C PHE A 84 -2.61 9.94 -10.16
N LEU A 85 -3.70 10.69 -10.39
CA LEU A 85 -5.05 10.28 -9.99
C LEU A 85 -5.47 8.98 -10.70
N LEU A 86 -5.22 8.87 -12.01
CA LEU A 86 -5.52 7.67 -12.79
C LEU A 86 -4.70 6.48 -12.29
N GLN A 87 -3.40 6.67 -12.04
CA GLN A 87 -2.54 5.62 -11.52
C GLN A 87 -3.00 5.10 -10.16
N LEU A 88 -3.45 5.99 -9.26
CA LEU A 88 -4.02 5.57 -7.98
C LEU A 88 -5.27 4.74 -8.17
N VAL A 89 -6.21 5.21 -9.00
CA VAL A 89 -7.49 4.54 -9.26
C VAL A 89 -7.27 3.15 -9.86
N GLU A 90 -6.42 3.04 -10.88
CA GLU A 90 -6.11 1.75 -11.51
C GLU A 90 -5.53 0.74 -10.52
N ASN A 91 -4.58 1.16 -9.68
CA ASN A 91 -3.98 0.28 -8.69
C ASN A 91 -4.98 -0.23 -7.64
N VAL A 92 -5.85 0.64 -7.11
CA VAL A 92 -6.82 0.21 -6.09
C VAL A 92 -7.94 -0.64 -6.68
N LYS A 93 -8.36 -0.37 -7.93
CA LYS A 93 -9.31 -1.24 -8.66
C LYS A 93 -8.72 -2.62 -8.87
N ALA A 94 -7.49 -2.71 -9.38
CA ALA A 94 -6.81 -3.98 -9.58
C ALA A 94 -6.64 -4.74 -8.26
N ALA A 95 -6.32 -4.05 -7.16
CA ALA A 95 -6.19 -4.67 -5.84
C ALA A 95 -7.50 -5.32 -5.38
N GLU A 96 -8.62 -4.60 -5.50
CA GLU A 96 -9.94 -5.12 -5.12
C GLU A 96 -10.39 -6.28 -6.04
N GLN A 97 -10.25 -6.13 -7.36
CA GLN A 97 -10.64 -7.17 -8.31
C GLN A 97 -9.87 -8.47 -8.08
N ILE A 98 -8.55 -8.40 -7.88
CA ILE A 98 -7.74 -9.60 -7.64
C ILE A 98 -8.12 -10.26 -6.31
N TYR A 99 -8.39 -9.46 -5.28
CA TYR A 99 -8.86 -10.00 -4.00
C TYR A 99 -10.23 -10.68 -4.12
N GLN A 100 -11.14 -10.14 -4.93
CA GLN A 100 -12.45 -10.74 -5.19
C GLN A 100 -12.36 -12.04 -6.01
N LEU A 101 -11.46 -12.10 -7.00
CA LEU A 101 -11.29 -13.25 -7.90
C LEU A 101 -10.65 -14.45 -7.21
N ASP A 102 -9.61 -14.24 -6.39
CA ASP A 102 -8.94 -15.30 -5.65
C ASP A 102 -8.66 -14.84 -4.21
N LYS A 103 -9.57 -15.13 -3.31
CA LYS A 103 -9.43 -14.77 -1.89
C LYS A 103 -8.24 -15.45 -1.19
N LYS A 104 -7.70 -16.55 -1.73
CA LYS A 104 -6.62 -17.31 -1.09
C LYS A 104 -5.25 -16.85 -1.58
N ASN A 105 -5.04 -16.72 -2.89
CA ASN A 105 -3.76 -16.31 -3.47
C ASN A 105 -3.71 -14.83 -3.85
N GLY A 106 -4.87 -14.21 -4.11
CA GLY A 106 -4.98 -12.78 -4.45
C GLY A 106 -4.63 -11.85 -3.30
N VAL A 107 -4.60 -12.33 -2.05
CA VAL A 107 -4.21 -11.53 -0.87
C VAL A 107 -2.82 -10.91 -1.04
N TYR A 108 -1.84 -11.69 -1.48
CA TYR A 108 -0.47 -11.19 -1.68
C TYR A 108 -0.45 -10.07 -2.73
N VAL A 109 -1.10 -10.30 -3.87
CA VAL A 109 -1.10 -9.34 -4.98
C VAL A 109 -1.86 -8.08 -4.61
N CYS A 110 -3.02 -8.21 -3.96
CA CYS A 110 -3.78 -7.09 -3.40
C CYS A 110 -2.91 -6.26 -2.43
N ARG A 111 -2.29 -6.89 -1.43
CA ARG A 111 -1.41 -6.19 -0.47
C ARG A 111 -0.23 -5.51 -1.14
N ARG A 112 0.37 -6.14 -2.15
CA ARG A 112 1.45 -5.56 -2.95
C ARG A 112 0.98 -4.31 -3.71
N LEU A 113 -0.17 -4.37 -4.37
CA LEU A 113 -0.76 -3.23 -5.09
C LEU A 113 -1.09 -2.07 -4.13
N LEU A 114 -1.70 -2.37 -2.97
CA LEU A 114 -1.97 -1.35 -1.95
C LEU A 114 -0.66 -0.73 -1.40
N TYR A 115 0.38 -1.54 -1.19
CA TYR A 115 1.69 -1.03 -0.78
C TYR A 115 2.31 -0.11 -1.83
N GLN A 116 2.18 -0.46 -3.12
CA GLN A 116 2.61 0.41 -4.22
C GLN A 116 1.82 1.71 -4.27
N THR A 117 0.51 1.68 -4.03
CA THR A 117 -0.35 2.88 -3.94
C THR A 117 0.17 3.86 -2.88
N ILE A 118 0.59 3.38 -1.70
CA ILE A 118 1.26 4.22 -0.70
C ILE A 118 2.55 4.82 -1.28
N GLY A 119 3.42 3.99 -1.88
CA GLY A 119 4.69 4.47 -2.44
C GLY A 119 4.54 5.50 -3.56
N ILE A 120 3.45 5.46 -4.33
CA ILE A 120 3.13 6.47 -5.34
C ILE A 120 2.69 7.77 -4.66
N ALA A 121 1.81 7.70 -3.67
CA ALA A 121 1.33 8.86 -2.93
C ALA A 121 2.45 9.59 -2.16
N GLU A 122 3.38 8.86 -1.55
CA GLU A 122 4.52 9.41 -0.81
C GLU A 122 5.46 10.27 -1.67
N LYS A 123 5.52 10.00 -2.99
CA LYS A 123 6.32 10.79 -3.93
C LYS A 123 5.65 12.12 -4.32
N GLN A 124 4.39 12.29 -3.95
CA GLN A 124 3.63 13.49 -4.26
C GLN A 124 3.59 14.45 -3.07
N LYS A 125 3.25 15.70 -3.38
CA LYS A 125 3.07 16.80 -2.42
C LYS A 125 1.76 16.74 -1.62
N TYR A 126 0.94 15.69 -1.80
CA TYR A 126 -0.38 15.54 -1.18
C TYR A 126 -0.27 14.86 0.19
N GLN A 127 0.23 15.57 1.19
CA GLN A 127 0.38 14.99 2.54
C GLN A 127 -0.96 14.52 3.12
N TRP A 128 -2.02 15.30 2.98
CA TRP A 128 -3.36 14.94 3.46
C TRP A 128 -3.84 13.60 2.88
N LEU A 129 -3.62 13.38 1.58
CA LEU A 129 -4.02 12.17 0.87
C LEU A 129 -3.19 10.97 1.35
N THR A 130 -1.88 11.14 1.46
CA THR A 130 -0.97 10.11 1.98
C THR A 130 -1.40 9.66 3.38
N GLU A 131 -1.78 10.61 4.24
CA GLU A 131 -2.28 10.31 5.57
C GLU A 131 -3.58 9.49 5.56
N GLN A 132 -4.52 9.84 4.68
CA GLN A 132 -5.77 9.08 4.54
C GLN A 132 -5.54 7.68 3.97
N LEU A 133 -4.70 7.57 2.93
CA LEU A 133 -4.37 6.29 2.31
C LEU A 133 -3.73 5.33 3.31
N TYR A 134 -2.81 5.80 4.17
CA TYR A 134 -2.28 4.99 5.25
C TYR A 134 -3.36 4.45 6.18
N SER A 135 -4.32 5.28 6.57
CA SER A 135 -5.40 4.90 7.47
C SER A 135 -6.34 3.86 6.84
N ILE A 136 -6.69 4.06 5.56
CA ILE A 136 -7.55 3.16 4.80
C ILE A 136 -6.84 1.82 4.57
N ILE A 137 -5.63 1.85 4.03
CA ILE A 137 -4.87 0.66 3.65
C ILE A 137 -4.47 -0.17 4.87
N ALA A 138 -4.19 0.46 6.02
CA ALA A 138 -3.90 -0.26 7.25
C ALA A 138 -5.00 -1.27 7.65
N LYS A 139 -6.27 -1.01 7.32
CA LYS A 139 -7.38 -1.93 7.62
C LYS A 139 -7.21 -3.28 6.90
N TYR A 140 -6.66 -3.27 5.70
CA TYR A 140 -6.47 -4.46 4.86
C TYR A 140 -5.10 -5.11 5.07
N MET A 141 -4.07 -4.31 5.35
CA MET A 141 -2.71 -4.81 5.58
C MET A 141 -2.57 -5.50 6.94
N LEU A 142 -3.35 -5.08 7.94
CA LEU A 142 -3.28 -5.61 9.31
C LEU A 142 -4.31 -6.71 9.59
N GLU A 143 -5.04 -7.15 8.58
CA GLU A 143 -6.03 -8.22 8.74
C GLU A 143 -5.31 -9.55 9.09
N PRO A 144 -5.70 -10.22 10.18
CA PRO A 144 -4.92 -11.32 10.77
C PRO A 144 -4.97 -12.66 9.99
N THR A 145 -5.61 -12.70 8.82
CA THR A 145 -6.17 -13.93 8.24
C THR A 145 -5.40 -14.50 7.04
N THR A 146 -4.07 -14.34 6.96
CA THR A 146 -3.33 -14.95 5.85
C THR A 146 -2.19 -15.85 6.30
N ASP A 147 -2.23 -17.10 5.83
CA ASP A 147 -1.11 -18.06 5.94
C ASP A 147 -0.07 -17.84 4.84
N ASN A 148 -0.35 -16.97 3.86
CA ASN A 148 0.55 -16.70 2.75
C ASN A 148 1.77 -15.89 3.24
N LEU A 149 2.96 -16.51 3.19
CA LEU A 149 4.20 -15.92 3.66
C LEU A 149 4.56 -14.61 2.92
N LEU A 150 4.35 -14.54 1.61
CA LEU A 150 4.60 -13.33 0.83
C LEU A 150 3.64 -12.20 1.23
N ALA A 151 2.38 -12.54 1.50
CA ALA A 151 1.40 -11.57 2.00
C ALA A 151 1.75 -11.07 3.42
N LYS A 152 2.33 -11.93 4.28
CA LYS A 152 2.88 -11.55 5.58
C LYS A 152 4.07 -10.61 5.41
N GLU A 153 5.00 -10.92 4.51
CA GLU A 153 6.15 -10.05 4.21
C GLU A 153 5.68 -8.65 3.77
N GLN A 154 4.72 -8.56 2.85
CA GLN A 154 4.19 -7.27 2.38
C GLN A 154 3.52 -6.47 3.50
N SER A 155 2.74 -7.13 4.36
CA SER A 155 2.17 -6.49 5.55
C SER A 155 3.24 -5.98 6.51
N THR A 156 4.30 -6.75 6.72
CA THR A 156 5.43 -6.38 7.58
C THR A 156 6.17 -5.17 7.03
N ARG A 157 6.43 -5.12 5.71
CA ARG A 157 7.02 -3.94 5.03
C ARG A 157 6.13 -2.70 5.19
N PHE A 158 4.82 -2.87 4.99
CA PHE A 158 3.85 -1.80 5.24
C PHE A 158 3.88 -1.32 6.68
N VAL A 159 3.90 -2.22 7.67
CA VAL A 159 3.95 -1.85 9.09
C VAL A 159 5.21 -1.04 9.40
N PHE A 160 6.37 -1.45 8.87
CA PHE A 160 7.61 -0.69 9.06
C PHE A 160 7.46 0.75 8.55
N LYS A 161 6.99 0.89 7.32
CA LYS A 161 6.79 2.19 6.68
C LYS A 161 5.72 3.04 7.39
N TYR A 162 4.58 2.44 7.73
CA TYR A 162 3.49 3.12 8.40
C TYR A 162 3.85 3.56 9.83
N ALA A 163 4.54 2.71 10.60
CA ALA A 163 5.02 3.07 11.93
C ALA A 163 6.06 4.20 11.87
N LYS A 164 6.90 4.25 10.84
CA LYS A 164 7.83 5.36 10.61
C LYS A 164 7.07 6.67 10.35
N HIS A 165 6.04 6.63 9.52
CA HIS A 165 5.15 7.78 9.28
C HIS A 165 4.46 8.27 10.56
N LEU A 166 3.91 7.35 11.36
CA LEU A 166 3.30 7.67 12.66
C LEU A 166 4.31 8.28 13.65
N MET A 167 5.55 7.79 13.66
CA MET A 167 6.62 8.35 14.48
C MET A 167 6.96 9.78 14.06
N GLN A 168 7.04 10.06 12.76
CA GLN A 168 7.35 11.39 12.23
C GLN A 168 6.30 12.43 12.61
N LYS A 169 5.02 12.04 12.71
CA LYS A 169 3.95 12.93 13.21
C LYS A 169 4.11 13.31 14.69
N GLY A 170 4.76 12.47 15.48
CA GLY A 170 5.08 12.74 16.89
C GLY A 170 3.89 12.80 17.85
N LYS A 171 2.64 12.65 17.41
CA LYS A 171 1.45 12.75 18.27
C LYS A 171 1.36 11.53 19.21
N PRO A 172 0.97 11.69 20.49
CA PRO A 172 0.91 10.58 21.45
C PRO A 172 0.08 9.37 20.97
N ASN A 173 -1.07 9.63 20.34
CA ASN A 173 -1.94 8.59 19.77
C ASN A 173 -1.28 7.84 18.61
N ASP A 174 -0.54 8.54 17.75
CA ASP A 174 0.18 7.94 16.62
C ASP A 174 1.33 7.07 17.12
N LEU A 175 2.09 7.54 18.12
CA LEU A 175 3.13 6.75 18.78
C LEU A 175 2.55 5.53 19.50
N GLN A 176 1.36 5.64 20.09
CA GLN A 176 0.65 4.51 20.69
C GLN A 176 0.27 3.47 19.64
N ARG A 177 -0.35 3.89 18.53
CA ARG A 177 -0.73 3.02 17.41
C ARG A 177 0.49 2.33 16.80
N ALA A 178 1.61 3.04 16.62
CA ALA A 178 2.84 2.43 16.15
C ALA A 178 3.34 1.34 17.11
N THR A 179 3.32 1.59 18.42
CA THR A 179 3.73 0.58 19.42
C THR A 179 2.78 -0.61 19.55
N SER A 180 1.54 -0.53 19.05
CA SER A 180 0.61 -1.68 19.05
C SER A 180 0.78 -2.56 17.81
N ILE A 181 1.13 -1.99 16.66
CA ILE A 181 1.26 -2.77 15.41
C ILE A 181 2.67 -3.35 15.21
N LEU A 182 3.72 -2.68 15.69
CA LEU A 182 5.10 -3.12 15.50
C LEU A 182 5.40 -4.52 16.07
N PRO A 183 4.92 -4.93 17.26
CA PRO A 183 5.18 -6.27 17.78
C PRO A 183 4.75 -7.39 16.83
N ILE A 184 3.61 -7.22 16.16
CA ILE A 184 3.05 -8.21 15.23
C ILE A 184 3.99 -8.39 14.02
N ALA A 185 4.49 -7.27 13.47
CA ALA A 185 5.43 -7.30 12.36
C ALA A 185 6.82 -7.82 12.77
N ILE A 186 7.29 -7.51 13.99
CA ILE A 186 8.55 -8.02 14.54
C ILE A 186 8.49 -9.54 14.65
N GLU A 187 7.41 -10.08 15.20
CA GLU A 187 7.20 -11.52 15.31
C GLU A 187 7.12 -12.18 13.94
N ALA A 188 6.38 -11.59 12.99
CA ALA A 188 6.28 -12.11 11.63
C ALA A 188 7.61 -12.11 10.87
N ALA A 189 8.51 -11.17 11.14
CA ALA A 189 9.84 -11.08 10.52
C ALA A 189 10.92 -11.89 11.25
N CYS A 190 10.63 -12.41 12.45
CA CYS A 190 11.63 -13.08 13.28
C CYS A 190 12.08 -14.39 12.62
N GLY A 191 13.40 -14.54 12.43
CA GLY A 191 13.97 -15.69 11.74
C GLY A 191 13.87 -15.63 10.21
N GLU A 192 13.16 -14.63 9.66
CA GLU A 192 13.01 -14.45 8.23
C GLU A 192 14.17 -13.63 7.64
N GLY A 193 14.60 -14.00 6.43
CA GLY A 193 15.67 -13.31 5.68
C GLY A 193 15.21 -12.01 4.99
N TRP A 194 14.03 -11.49 5.33
CA TRP A 194 13.46 -10.31 4.68
C TRP A 194 14.29 -9.06 4.94
N LYS A 195 14.44 -8.21 3.92
CA LYS A 195 15.19 -6.95 4.00
C LYS A 195 14.26 -5.75 3.98
N PRO A 196 14.53 -4.66 4.72
CA PRO A 196 13.76 -3.43 4.60
C PRO A 196 13.83 -2.83 3.18
N ASP A 197 12.81 -2.05 2.79
CA ASP A 197 12.86 -1.23 1.58
C ASP A 197 13.66 0.05 1.87
N THR A 198 14.97 -0.09 2.04
CA THR A 198 15.89 1.04 2.26
C THR A 198 16.84 1.23 1.07
N ILE A 199 17.29 2.47 0.87
CA ILE A 199 18.26 2.78 -0.19
C ILE A 199 19.61 2.14 0.20
N PRO A 200 20.30 1.44 -0.73
CA PRO A 200 21.48 0.62 -0.43
C PRO A 200 22.62 1.36 0.30
N GLU A 201 22.72 2.67 0.13
CA GLU A 201 23.85 3.49 0.59
C GLU A 201 23.76 3.88 2.08
N THR A 202 22.68 3.52 2.78
CA THR A 202 22.43 3.94 4.18
C THR A 202 22.15 2.79 5.16
N GLU A 203 22.30 1.53 4.76
CA GLU A 203 21.83 0.41 5.59
C GLU A 203 22.72 0.10 6.79
N MET A 204 22.20 0.38 7.98
CA MET A 204 22.66 -0.13 9.27
C MET A 204 22.08 -1.51 9.64
N PHE A 205 21.06 -2.01 8.93
CA PHE A 205 20.28 -3.18 9.37
C PHE A 205 20.26 -4.31 8.33
N ARG A 206 20.68 -5.51 8.73
CA ARG A 206 20.77 -6.70 7.86
C ARG A 206 19.42 -7.36 7.55
N THR A 207 18.41 -7.13 8.38
CA THR A 207 17.08 -7.75 8.28
C THR A 207 15.96 -6.76 8.63
N LEU A 208 14.75 -7.03 8.11
CA LEU A 208 13.54 -6.29 8.42
C LEU A 208 13.16 -6.42 9.90
N HIS A 209 13.45 -7.57 10.51
CA HIS A 209 13.32 -7.78 11.95
C HIS A 209 14.16 -6.78 12.77
N ALA A 210 15.43 -6.60 12.41
CA ALA A 210 16.31 -5.64 13.06
C ALA A 210 15.82 -4.19 12.85
N ALA A 211 15.39 -3.86 11.63
CA ALA A 211 14.88 -2.53 11.30
C ALA A 211 13.61 -2.18 12.10
N LEU A 212 12.64 -3.11 12.18
CA LEU A 212 11.41 -2.95 12.97
C LEU A 212 11.71 -2.80 14.46
N SER A 213 12.61 -3.63 14.99
CA SER A 213 13.04 -3.59 16.39
C SER A 213 13.73 -2.25 16.74
N SER A 214 14.59 -1.75 15.84
CA SER A 214 15.21 -0.43 16.01
C SER A 214 14.18 0.71 15.95
N LEU A 215 13.21 0.63 15.04
CA LEU A 215 12.14 1.62 14.96
C LEU A 215 11.28 1.64 16.24
N MET A 216 10.94 0.46 16.76
CA MET A 216 10.22 0.33 18.03
C MET A 216 11.00 0.94 19.20
N ALA A 217 12.32 0.72 19.24
CA ALA A 217 13.20 1.31 20.23
C ALA A 217 13.22 2.85 20.13
N ASN A 218 13.34 3.39 18.93
CA ASN A 218 13.30 4.84 18.69
C ASN A 218 11.99 5.46 19.17
N ILE A 219 10.85 4.83 18.90
CA ILE A 219 9.55 5.31 19.37
C ILE A 219 9.49 5.30 20.91
N TYR A 220 10.01 4.27 21.58
CA TYR A 220 10.09 4.28 23.03
C TYR A 220 10.99 5.38 23.58
N MET A 221 12.10 5.70 22.89
CA MET A 221 12.96 6.81 23.26
C MET A 221 12.28 8.17 23.05
N CYS A 222 11.51 8.35 21.98
CA CYS A 222 10.69 9.56 21.80
C CYS A 222 9.71 9.71 22.97
N LYS A 223 9.00 8.64 23.35
CA LYS A 223 8.08 8.64 24.49
C LYS A 223 8.78 8.85 25.84
N ALA A 224 10.06 8.50 25.96
CA ALA A 224 10.85 8.74 27.17
C ALA A 224 11.26 10.21 27.34
N LYS A 225 11.26 10.98 26.24
CA LYS A 225 11.60 12.41 26.19
C LYS A 225 10.38 13.33 26.18
N GLU A 226 9.17 12.78 26.35
CA GLU A 226 7.92 13.54 26.33
C GLU A 226 7.86 14.53 27.51
N PRO A 227 7.50 15.81 27.27
CA PRO A 227 7.36 16.79 28.35
C PRO A 227 6.40 16.31 29.45
N GLY A 228 6.77 16.48 30.72
CA GLY A 228 5.94 16.08 31.86
C GLY A 228 6.01 14.60 32.25
N ILE A 229 6.83 13.79 31.58
CA ILE A 229 7.04 12.39 31.99
C ILE A 229 7.83 12.31 33.30
N THR A 230 7.40 11.42 34.21
CA THR A 230 8.17 11.17 35.44
C THR A 230 9.41 10.33 35.16
N ARG A 231 10.46 10.49 35.97
CA ARG A 231 11.70 9.70 35.89
C ARG A 231 11.43 8.18 35.85
N LYS A 232 10.49 7.70 36.67
CA LYS A 232 10.08 6.29 36.72
C LYS A 232 9.55 5.80 35.37
N TYR A 233 8.68 6.58 34.71
CA TYR A 233 8.14 6.21 33.41
C TYR A 233 9.19 6.34 32.29
N ALA A 234 10.04 7.36 32.31
CA ALA A 234 11.14 7.51 31.36
C ALA A 234 12.11 6.31 31.41
N LEU A 235 12.49 5.87 32.61
CA LEU A 235 13.32 4.67 32.80
C LEU A 235 12.64 3.41 32.24
N LYS A 236 11.34 3.22 32.53
CA LYS A 236 10.57 2.09 31.99
C LYS A 236 10.52 2.09 30.46
N ARG A 237 10.40 3.26 29.83
CA ARG A 237 10.42 3.40 28.36
C ARG A 237 11.80 3.09 27.79
N THR A 238 12.86 3.58 28.42
CA THR A 238 14.24 3.29 28.04
C THR A 238 14.55 1.79 28.12
N GLN A 239 14.13 1.12 29.20
CA GLN A 239 14.25 -0.34 29.32
C GLN A 239 13.51 -1.09 28.21
N LYS A 240 12.32 -0.62 27.81
CA LYS A 240 11.60 -1.18 26.66
C LYS A 240 12.34 -0.97 25.34
N ALA A 241 13.00 0.18 25.16
CA ALA A 241 13.81 0.44 23.99
C ALA A 241 15.01 -0.52 23.90
N ILE A 242 15.74 -0.70 25.01
CA ILE A 242 16.86 -1.66 25.10
C ILE A 242 16.37 -3.08 24.79
N LYS A 243 15.25 -3.49 25.38
CA LYS A 243 14.66 -4.83 25.12
C LYS A 243 14.27 -5.01 23.65
N ALA A 244 13.76 -3.97 22.98
CA ALA A 244 13.43 -4.04 21.57
C ALA A 244 14.69 -4.24 20.71
N ILE A 245 15.77 -3.49 20.97
CA ILE A 245 17.05 -3.67 20.27
C ILE A 245 17.60 -5.07 20.51
N ALA A 246 17.66 -5.53 21.75
CA ALA A 246 18.21 -6.85 22.10
C ALA A 246 17.45 -8.01 21.44
N LYS A 247 16.14 -7.84 21.18
CA LYS A 247 15.34 -8.80 20.43
C LYS A 247 15.60 -8.78 18.93
N GLY A 248 16.08 -7.66 18.39
CA GLY A 248 16.29 -7.46 16.95
C GLY A 248 17.70 -7.83 16.46
N ILE A 249 18.57 -8.32 17.35
CA ILE A 249 19.89 -8.90 17.02
C ILE A 249 19.67 -10.37 16.66
#